data_AF-A0A7C1BHC7-F1
#
_entry.id   AF-A0A7C1BHC7-F1
#
_cell.length_a   1.000
_cell.length_b   1.000
_cell.length_c   1.000
_cell.angle_alpha   90.00
_cell.angle_beta   90.00
_cell.angle_gamma   90.00
#
_symmetry.space_group_name_H-M   'P 1'
#
loop_
_entity.id
_entity.type
_entity.pdbx_description
1 polymer ?
#
loop_
_entity_poly.entity_id
_entity_poly.type
_entity_poly.pdbx_seq_one_letter_code
_entity_poly.pdbx_strand_id
1 'polypeptide(L)' 'GLGLAIVKHVAQVHGGHVSVQSTPGKGSVFALHLPKPSA' A
#
# COMPACT_ATOMS: atom_id res chain seq x y z
N GLY A 1 9.00 -2.86 -12.80
CA GLY A 1 8.24 -3.52 -11.72
C GLY A 1 8.74 -3.21 -10.31
N LEU A 2 9.59 -2.19 -10.09
CA LEU A 2 10.17 -1.93 -8.77
C LEU A 2 9.28 -1.07 -7.85
N GLY A 3 8.39 -0.26 -8.43
CA GLY A 3 7.59 0.72 -7.68
C GLY A 3 6.84 0.12 -6.49
N LEU A 4 6.03 -0.92 -6.71
CA LEU A 4 5.24 -1.50 -5.62
C LEU A 4 6.10 -2.23 -4.57
N ALA A 5 7.25 -2.76 -4.97
CA ALA A 5 8.20 -3.35 -4.02
C ALA A 5 8.79 -2.29 -3.09
N ILE A 6 9.14 -1.11 -3.64
CA ILE A 6 9.59 0.04 -2.85
C ILE A 6 8.48 0.52 -1.91
N VAL A 7 7.25 0.72 -2.42
CA VAL A 7 6.11 1.16 -1.60
C VAL A 7 5.82 0.18 -0.48
N LYS A 8 5.84 -1.14 -0.75
CA LYS A 8 5.64 -2.18 0.27
C LYS A 8 6.71 -2.07 1.37
N HIS A 9 7.97 -1.93 0.99
CA HIS A 9 9.07 -1.81 1.96
C HIS A 9 8.91 -0.55 2.82
N VAL A 10 8.64 0.60 2.20
CA VAL A 10 8.40 1.86 2.91
C VAL A 10 7.22 1.72 3.88
N ALA A 11 6.09 1.15 3.45
CA ALA A 11 4.94 0.93 4.31
C ALA A 11 5.30 0.09 5.54
N GLN A 12 6.02 -1.02 5.34
CA GLN A 12 6.45 -1.91 6.43
C GLN A 12 7.36 -1.22 7.44
N VAL A 13 8.33 -0.42 6.98
CA VAL A 13 9.23 0.35 7.86
C VAL A 13 8.44 1.35 8.73
N HIS A 14 7.30 1.85 8.25
CA HIS A 14 6.41 2.75 9.00
C HIS A 14 5.33 2.01 9.80
N GLY A 15 5.43 0.68 9.98
CA GLY A 15 4.43 -0.12 10.68
C GLY A 15 3.10 -0.25 9.94
N GLY A 16 3.08 0.08 8.65
CA GLY A 16 1.93 0.03 7.77
C GLY A 16 1.97 -1.13 6.79
N HIS A 17 1.02 -1.12 5.85
CA HIS A 17 0.94 -2.11 4.77
C HIS A 17 0.26 -1.55 3.51
N VAL A 18 0.27 -2.33 2.43
CA VAL A 18 -0.36 -1.96 1.16
C VAL A 18 -1.40 -3.01 0.79
N SER A 19 -2.58 -2.58 0.32
CA SER A 19 -3.62 -3.45 -0.21
C SER A 19 -3.94 -3.09 -1.66
N VAL A 20 -4.40 -4.06 -2.45
CA VAL A 20 -4.86 -3.84 -3.82
C VAL A 20 -6.26 -4.41 -4.01
N GLN A 21 -7.11 -3.65 -4.68
CA GLN A 21 -8.40 -4.10 -5.18
C GLN A 21 -8.39 -3.91 -6.69
N SER A 22 -8.61 -4.97 -7.45
CA SER A 22 -8.63 -4.92 -8.91
C SER A 22 -9.91 -5.54 -9.43
N THR A 23 -10.51 -4.91 -10.43
CA THR A 23 -11.62 -5.48 -11.19
C THR A 23 -11.23 -5.48 -12.67
N PRO A 24 -11.22 -6.64 -13.34
CA PRO A 24 -10.88 -6.72 -14.77
C PRO A 24 -11.70 -5.73 -15.60
N GLY A 25 -11.04 -5.01 -16.50
CA GLY A 25 -11.66 -3.98 -17.33
C GLY A 25 -12.05 -2.68 -16.63
N LYS A 26 -11.93 -2.58 -15.29
CA LYS A 26 -12.20 -1.33 -14.53
C LYS A 26 -10.95 -0.71 -13.90
N GLY A 27 -9.83 -1.44 -13.89
CA GLY A 27 -8.57 -1.00 -13.31
C GLY A 27 -8.35 -1.51 -11.88
N SER A 28 -7.40 -0.88 -11.20
CA SER A 28 -6.94 -1.28 -9.87
C SER A 28 -6.82 -0.08 -8.95
N VAL A 29 -7.20 -0.25 -7.69
CA VAL A 29 -6.99 0.69 -6.61
C VAL A 29 -5.93 0.11 -5.68
N PHE A 30 -4.86 0.87 -5.45
CA PHE A 30 -3.81 0.56 -4.49
C PHE A 30 -3.96 1.50 -3.31
N ALA A 31 -4.03 0.96 -2.09
CA ALA A 31 -4.17 1.74 -0.87
C ALA A 31 -2.99 1.47 0.07
N LEU A 32 -2.44 2.54 0.62
CA LEU A 32 -1.41 2.53 1.66
C LEU A 32 -2.08 2.77 3.01
N HIS A 33 -1.83 1.88 3.96
CA HIS A 33 -2.36 1.96 5.31
C HIS A 33 -1.20 2.22 6.26
N LEU A 34 -1.31 3.27 7.07
CA LEU A 34 -0.32 3.63 8.08
C LEU A 34 -1.00 3.69 9.46
N PRO A 35 -0.30 3.32 10.55
CA PRO A 35 -0.83 3.45 11.89
C PRO A 35 -1.11 4.93 12.20
N LYS A 36 -2.21 5.20 12.91
CA LYS A 36 -2.47 6.55 13.43
C LYS A 36 -1.39 6.88 14.47
N PRO A 37 -0.83 8.10 14.46
CA PRO A 37 0.00 8.55 15.58
C PRO A 37 -0.73 8.34 16.91
N SER A 38 0.01 7.89 17.93
CA SER A 38 -0.48 7.97 19.31
C SER A 38 -0.72 9.45 19.64
N ALA A 39 -1.78 9.71 20.41
CA ALA A 39 -1.99 11.04 20.99
C ALA A 39 -0.86 11.40 21.94
#